data_AF-A0A1V5GAF3-F1
#
_entry.id   AF-A0A1V5GAF3-F1
#
_cell.length_a   1.000
_cell.length_b   1.000
_cell.length_c   1.000
_cell.angle_alpha   90.00
_cell.angle_beta   90.00
_cell.angle_gamma   90.00
#
_symmetry.space_group_name_H-M   'P 1'
#
loop_
_entity.id
_entity.type
_entity.pdbx_description
1 polymer ?
#
loop_
_entity_poly.entity_id
_entity_poly.type
_entity_poly.pdbx_seq_one_letter_code
_entity_poly.pdbx_strand_id
1 'polypeptide(L)' 'MQEMDELYKDRPTHTNTYEVDGVKHTVISHFIGDRDINDVMFDYAYNRVVNELLHRVPETA' A
#
# COMPACT_ATOMS: atom_id res chain seq x y z
N MET A 1 -0.83 7.08 -13.80
CA MET A 1 -1.34 6.13 -12.78
C MET A 1 -2.47 5.32 -13.40
N GLN A 2 -3.56 5.96 -13.86
CA GLN A 2 -4.64 5.31 -14.61
C GLN A 2 -4.21 4.37 -15.76
N GLU A 3 -3.21 4.76 -16.57
CA GLU A 3 -2.73 3.88 -17.67
C GLU A 3 -2.07 2.58 -17.21
N MET A 4 -1.44 2.58 -16.02
CA MET A 4 -0.83 1.38 -15.45
C MET A 4 -1.88 0.47 -14.83
N ASP A 5 -2.94 1.06 -14.27
CA ASP A 5 -4.03 0.32 -13.63
C ASP A 5 -4.82 -0.52 -14.65
N GLU A 6 -5.04 0.00 -15.87
CA GLU A 6 -5.63 -0.81 -16.95
C GLU A 6 -4.70 -1.93 -17.43
N LEU A 7 -3.40 -1.68 -17.52
CA LEU A 7 -2.41 -2.66 -18.00
C LEU A 7 -2.25 -3.86 -17.06
N TYR A 8 -2.38 -3.64 -15.75
CA TYR A 8 -2.19 -4.67 -14.73
C TYR A 8 -3.50 -5.23 -14.16
N LYS A 9 -4.66 -4.82 -14.68
CA LYS A 9 -5.97 -5.34 -14.27
C LYS A 9 -6.06 -6.87 -14.34
N ASP A 10 -5.43 -7.47 -15.34
CA ASP A 10 -5.39 -8.92 -15.55
C ASP A 10 -4.20 -9.62 -14.86
N ARG A 11 -3.29 -8.85 -14.24
CA ARG A 11 -2.08 -9.35 -13.56
C ARG A 11 -1.98 -8.77 -12.15
N PRO A 12 -2.42 -9.51 -11.12
CA PRO A 12 -2.52 -8.99 -9.76
C PRO A 12 -1.17 -8.55 -9.19
N THR A 13 -0.06 -9.05 -9.72
CA THR A 13 1.29 -8.66 -9.36
C THR A 13 2.20 -8.51 -10.58
N HIS A 14 3.04 -7.48 -10.56
CA HIS A 14 4.02 -7.19 -11.59
C HIS A 14 5.33 -6.71 -10.99
N THR A 15 6.45 -7.30 -11.41
CA THR A 15 7.79 -6.99 -10.90
C THR A 15 8.64 -6.36 -11.98
N ASN A 16 9.18 -5.16 -11.71
CA ASN A 16 10.11 -4.45 -12.57
C ASN A 16 11.39 -4.11 -11.81
N THR A 17 12.50 -4.09 -12.53
CA THR A 17 13.80 -3.69 -11.97
C THR A 17 14.25 -2.39 -12.63
N TYR A 18 14.58 -1.41 -11.80
CA TYR A 18 15.07 -0.10 -12.23
C TYR A 18 16.47 0.13 -11.66
N GLU A 19 17.29 0.87 -12.39
CA GLU A 19 18.59 1.33 -11.91
C GLU A 19 18.49 2.83 -11.62
N VAL A 20 18.67 3.21 -10.35
CA VAL A 20 18.67 4.60 -9.89
C VAL A 20 19.98 4.82 -9.17
N ASP A 21 20.77 5.81 -9.62
CA ASP A 21 22.09 6.13 -9.06
C ASP A 21 23.06 4.94 -8.96
N GLY A 22 22.99 4.02 -9.94
CA GLY A 22 23.81 2.80 -9.97
C GLY A 22 23.35 1.70 -9.00
N VAL A 23 22.26 1.91 -8.27
CA VAL A 23 21.64 0.93 -7.39
C VAL A 23 20.43 0.31 -8.09
N LYS A 24 20.37 -1.02 -8.11
CA LYS A 24 19.23 -1.76 -8.67
C LYS A 24 18.11 -1.85 -7.64
N HIS A 25 16.95 -1.36 -8.00
CA HIS A 25 15.72 -1.40 -7.22
C HIS A 25 14.71 -2.32 -7.90
N THR A 26 14.19 -3.29 -7.16
CA THR A 26 13.08 -4.14 -7.60
C THR A 26 11.78 -3.55 -7.06
N VAL A 27 10.89 -3.15 -7.96
CA VAL A 27 9.55 -2.64 -7.63
C VAL A 27 8.54 -3.72 -7.96
N ILE A 28 7.72 -4.07 -6.97
CA ILE A 28 6.64 -5.06 -7.11
C ILE A 28 5.31 -4.32 -7.00
N SER A 29 4.69 -4.06 -8.15
CA SER A 29 3.35 -3.47 -8.24
C SER A 29 2.29 -4.53 -7.96
N HIS A 30 1.33 -4.21 -7.11
CA HIS A 30 0.17 -5.07 -6.83
C HIS A 30 -1.09 -4.34 -7.31
N PHE A 31 -1.88 -4.99 -8.16
CA PHE A 31 -3.19 -4.47 -8.54
C PHE A 31 -4.21 -4.85 -7.46
N ILE A 32 -4.79 -3.85 -6.80
CA ILE A 32 -5.71 -4.03 -5.66
C ILE A 32 -7.16 -3.65 -5.98
N GLY A 33 -7.46 -3.41 -7.27
CA GLY A 33 -8.75 -2.92 -7.74
C GLY A 33 -8.94 -1.42 -7.54
N ASP A 34 -10.20 -0.98 -7.51
CA ASP A 34 -10.60 0.41 -7.23
C ASP A 34 -10.53 0.69 -5.72
N ARG A 35 -9.31 0.61 -5.17
CA ARG A 35 -9.04 0.85 -3.75
C ARG A 35 -8.21 2.12 -3.65
N ASP A 36 -8.78 3.16 -3.04
CA ASP A 36 -8.07 4.42 -2.83
C ASP A 36 -7.05 4.26 -1.68
N ILE A 37 -5.79 4.58 -1.96
CA ILE A 37 -4.72 4.54 -0.96
C ILE A 37 -4.99 5.49 0.21
N ASN A 38 -5.64 6.63 -0.04
CA ASN A 38 -6.00 7.59 1.00
C ASN A 38 -7.02 7.00 1.97
N ASP A 39 -8.02 6.29 1.47
CA ASP A 39 -9.03 5.62 2.29
C ASP A 39 -8.38 4.52 3.14
N VAL A 40 -7.49 3.71 2.55
CA VAL A 40 -6.75 2.66 3.27
C VAL A 40 -5.89 3.26 4.38
N MET A 41 -5.18 4.36 4.08
CA MET A 41 -4.32 5.04 5.06
C MET A 41 -5.15 5.67 6.18
N PHE A 42 -6.29 6.28 5.83
CA PHE A 42 -7.22 6.86 6.79
C PHE A 42 -7.81 5.80 7.72
N ASP A 43 -8.32 4.70 7.16
CA ASP A 43 -8.87 3.58 7.93
C ASP A 43 -7.83 3.00 8.88
N TYR A 44 -6.59 2.85 8.44
CA TYR A 44 -5.51 2.36 9.29
C TYR A 44 -5.23 3.31 10.46
N ALA A 45 -5.07 4.60 10.19
CA ALA A 45 -4.84 5.62 11.21
C ALA A 45 -6.02 5.72 12.19
N TYR A 46 -7.25 5.76 11.68
CA TYR A 46 -8.46 5.82 12.47
C TYR A 46 -8.61 4.60 13.38
N ASN A 47 -8.47 3.40 12.83
CA ASN A 47 -8.55 2.16 13.60
C ASN A 47 -7.46 2.10 14.66
N ARG A 48 -6.24 2.56 14.36
CA ARG A 48 -5.17 2.63 15.36
C ARG A 48 -5.55 3.52 16.54
N VAL A 49 -5.95 4.77 16.26
CA VAL A 49 -6.34 5.75 17.30
C VAL A 49 -7.53 5.27 18.12
N VAL A 50 -8.57 4.73 17.47
CA VAL A 50 -9.76 4.22 18.16
C VAL A 50 -9.40 3.04 19.06
N ASN A 51 -8.58 2.10 18.58
CA ASN A 51 -8.18 0.96 19.41
C ASN A 51 -7.26 1.37 20.56
N GLU A 52 -6.43 2.42 20.42
CA GLU A 52 -5.69 3.03 21.53
C GLU A 52 -6.63 3.65 22.56
N LEU A 53 -7.59 4.48 22.14
CA LEU A 53 -8.58 5.09 23.05
C LEU A 53 -9.43 4.04 23.79
N LEU A 54 -9.77 2.94 23.12
CA LEU A 54 -10.52 1.84 23.70
C LEU A 54 -9.65 0.86 24.50
N HIS A 55 -8.34 1.13 24.65
CA HIS A 55 -7.37 0.27 25.34
C HIS A 55 -7.37 -1.19 24.82
N ARG A 56 -7.62 -1.35 23.51
CA ARG A 56 -7.66 -2.64 22.80
C ARG A 56 -6.33 -2.99 22.15
N VAL A 57 -5.42 -2.02 22.04
CA VAL A 57 -4.01 -2.25 21.72
C VAL A 57 -3.22 -2.24 23.03
N PRO A 58 -2.25 -3.15 23.24
CA PRO A 58 -1.34 -3.02 24.38
C PRO A 58 -0.62 -1.67 24.31
N GLU A 59 -0.71 -0.91 25.41
CA GLU A 59 0.12 0.28 25.60
C GLU A 59 1.57 -0.18 25.52
N THR A 60 2.34 0.37 24.58
CA THR A 60 3.78 0.16 24.57
C THR A 60 4.32 0.72 25.88
N ALA A 61 4.83 -0.18 26.73
CA ALA A 61 5.47 0.13 28.00
C ALA A 61 6.67 1.08 27.85
#